data_AF-A0AAV4XL92-F1
#
_entry.id   AF-A0AAV4XL92-F1
#
_cell.length_a   1.000
_cell.length_b   1.000
_cell.length_c   1.000
_cell.angle_alpha   90.00
_cell.angle_beta   90.00
_cell.angle_gamma   90.00
#
_symmetry.space_group_name_H-M   'P 1'
#
loop_
_entity.id
_entity.type
_entity.pdbx_description
1 polymer ?
#
loop_
_entity_poly.entity_id
_entity_poly.type
_entity_poly.pdbx_seq_one_letter_code
_entity_poly.pdbx_strand_id
1 'polypeptide(L)'
;MPTLSKNPLHQIHTVIFCACGVRIDVQNDGLTLQHLKSELHKGLKCHEQICHVTPSFSLLHFMDNTNLAIICGDCNFMYIVI
;
A
#
# COMPACT_ATOMS: atom_id res chain seq x y z
N MET A 1 -19.98 -4.41 -7.34
CA MET A 1 -18.51 -4.22 -7.40
C MET A 1 -18.21 -2.86 -6.80
N PRO A 2 -17.81 -2.73 -5.53
CA PRO A 2 -17.68 -1.41 -4.92
C PRO A 2 -16.43 -0.73 -5.46
N THR A 3 -16.66 0.39 -6.13
CA THR A 3 -15.67 1.29 -6.73
C THR A 3 -14.88 2.02 -5.65
N LEU A 4 -13.57 2.05 -5.84
CA LEU A 4 -12.57 2.66 -4.97
C LEU A 4 -12.75 4.19 -4.92
N SER A 5 -13.40 4.72 -3.88
CA SER A 5 -13.53 6.17 -3.70
C SER A 5 -12.85 6.61 -2.40
N LYS A 6 -11.72 7.32 -2.55
CA LYS A 6 -11.10 8.25 -1.58
C LYS A 6 -10.58 7.62 -0.28
N ASN A 7 -9.26 7.44 -0.22
CA ASN A 7 -8.44 7.08 0.94
C ASN A 7 -8.71 5.71 1.59
N PRO A 8 -7.95 4.65 1.22
CA PRO A 8 -8.17 3.30 1.73
C PRO A 8 -7.58 3.06 3.13
N LEU A 9 -7.01 4.07 3.81
CA LEU A 9 -6.25 3.86 5.05
C LEU A 9 -7.01 4.39 6.26
N HIS A 10 -7.56 3.47 7.06
CA HIS A 10 -8.10 3.77 8.39
C HIS A 10 -7.09 3.36 9.45
N GLN A 11 -6.67 4.28 10.31
CA GLN A 11 -5.79 3.96 11.44
C GLN A 11 -6.63 3.82 12.72
N ILE A 12 -6.42 2.72 13.44
CA ILE A 12 -6.91 2.54 14.82
C ILE A 12 -5.69 2.23 15.70
N HIS A 13 -5.35 3.15 16.60
CA HIS A 13 -4.15 3.08 17.43
C HIS A 13 -2.87 2.89 16.59
N THR A 14 -2.21 1.74 16.74
CA THR A 14 -0.94 1.40 16.08
C THR A 14 -1.19 0.62 14.79
N VAL A 15 -2.44 0.43 14.40
CA VAL A 15 -2.80 -0.47 13.32
C VAL A 15 -3.37 0.31 12.16
N ILE A 16 -2.77 0.16 10.99
CA ILE A 16 -3.27 0.73 9.74
C ILE A 16 -4.05 -0.36 9.00
N PHE A 17 -5.34 -0.09 8.84
CA PHE A 17 -6.26 -0.89 8.04
C PHE A 17 -6.31 -0.32 6.63
N CYS A 18 -5.80 -1.08 5.66
CA CYS A 18 -6.13 -0.83 4.27
C CYS A 18 -7.53 -1.39 3.98
N ALA A 19 -8.34 -0.70 3.18
CA ALA A 19 -9.59 -1.22 2.62
C ALA A 19 -9.39 -2.50 1.78
N CYS A 20 -8.13 -2.79 1.40
CA CYS A 20 -7.68 -4.04 0.82
C CYS A 20 -7.51 -5.20 1.83
N GLY A 21 -7.87 -5.01 3.10
CA GLY A 21 -7.80 -6.03 4.16
C GLY A 21 -6.46 -6.10 4.90
N VAL A 22 -5.53 -5.19 4.60
CA VAL A 22 -4.19 -5.18 5.22
C VAL A 22 -4.26 -4.59 6.62
N ARG A 23 -3.60 -5.25 7.57
CA ARG A 23 -3.40 -4.79 8.95
C ARG A 23 -1.90 -4.59 9.19
N ILE A 24 -1.41 -3.34 9.19
CA ILE A 24 0.00 -3.02 9.48
C ILE A 24 0.12 -2.58 10.93
N ASP A 25 0.90 -3.27 11.74
CA ASP A 25 1.17 -2.89 13.12
C ASP A 25 2.41 -1.99 13.21
N VAL A 26 2.14 -0.69 13.18
CA VAL A 26 3.09 0.42 13.19
C VAL A 26 3.98 0.42 14.44
N GLN A 27 3.61 -0.30 15.52
CA GLN A 27 4.41 -0.34 16.75
C GLN A 27 5.59 -1.31 16.72
N ASN A 28 5.49 -2.42 15.98
CA ASN A 28 6.55 -3.43 15.94
C ASN A 28 7.62 -3.11 14.88
N ASP A 29 7.26 -2.41 13.81
CA ASP A 29 8.17 -2.23 12.67
C ASP A 29 9.02 -0.95 12.75
N GLY A 30 8.86 -0.13 13.79
CA GLY A 30 9.53 1.18 13.90
C GLY A 30 9.14 2.18 12.80
N LEU A 31 8.13 1.84 12.01
CA LEU A 31 7.58 2.66 10.95
C LEU A 31 6.61 3.67 11.56
N THR A 32 6.51 4.86 10.98
CA THR A 32 5.45 5.81 11.35
C THR A 32 4.36 5.78 10.29
N LEU A 33 3.11 6.05 10.67
CA LEU A 33 2.00 6.27 9.72
C LEU A 33 2.40 7.27 8.63
N GLN A 34 3.13 8.33 9.01
CA GLN A 34 3.58 9.37 8.10
C GLN A 34 4.56 8.81 7.06
N HIS A 35 5.50 7.96 7.48
CA HIS A 35 6.41 7.28 6.57
C HIS A 35 5.65 6.38 5.58
N LEU A 36 4.73 5.54 6.08
CA LEU A 36 3.94 4.66 5.21
C LEU A 36 3.11 5.47 4.21
N LYS A 37 2.43 6.54 4.64
CA LYS A 37 1.67 7.42 3.74
C LYS A 37 2.58 8.06 2.69
N SER A 38 3.79 8.46 3.07
CA SER A 38 4.78 9.03 2.15
C SER A 38 5.19 8.01 1.09
N GLU A 39 5.52 6.78 1.48
CA GLU A 39 5.92 5.71 0.55
C GLU A 39 4.78 5.29 -0.38
N LEU A 40 3.56 5.19 0.14
CA LEU A 40 2.38 4.94 -0.70
C LEU A 40 2.18 6.04 -1.74
N HIS A 41 2.32 7.30 -1.33
CA HIS A 41 2.14 8.43 -2.22
C HIS A 41 3.25 8.51 -3.28
N LYS A 42 4.49 8.14 -2.92
CA LYS A 42 5.61 8.03 -3.87
C LYS A 42 5.35 6.94 -4.90
N GLY A 43 5.00 5.73 -4.47
CA GLY A 43 4.73 4.62 -5.38
C GLY A 43 3.58 4.92 -6.35
N LEU A 44 2.50 5.55 -5.86
CA LEU A 44 1.40 6.01 -6.72
C LEU A 44 1.85 7.08 -7.72
N LYS A 45 2.65 8.09 -7.30
CA LYS A 45 3.18 9.11 -8.22
C LYS A 45 4.10 8.52 -9.28
N CYS A 46 4.97 7.57 -8.91
CA CYS A 46 5.83 6.88 -9.86
C CYS A 46 5.00 6.09 -10.89
N HIS A 47 3.93 5.43 -10.43
CA HIS A 47 3.02 4.74 -11.32
C HIS A 47 2.27 5.70 -12.26
N GLU A 48 1.71 6.79 -11.74
CA GLU A 48 0.94 7.78 -12.52
C GLU A 48 1.72 8.42 -13.67
N GLN A 49 3.06 8.45 -13.60
CA GLN A 49 3.92 8.93 -14.68
C GLN A 49 3.96 8.00 -15.91
N ILE A 50 3.65 6.73 -15.71
CA ILE A 50 3.82 5.66 -16.71
C ILE A 50 2.45 5.11 -17.12
N CYS A 51 1.49 5.09 -16.20
CA CYS A 51 0.19 4.48 -16.40
C CYS A 51 -0.89 5.21 -15.60
N HIS A 52 -2.04 5.45 -16.24
CA HIS A 52 -3.19 6.14 -15.63
C HIS A 52 -4.24 5.18 -15.05
N VAL A 53 -3.98 3.87 -15.10
CA VAL A 53 -4.85 2.86 -14.47
C VAL A 53 -4.68 2.94 -12.96
N THR A 54 -5.72 2.60 -12.20
CA THR A 54 -5.59 2.52 -10.73
C THR A 54 -4.83 1.24 -10.36
N PRO A 55 -3.64 1.34 -9.76
CA PRO A 55 -2.93 0.14 -9.32
C PRO A 55 -3.62 -0.48 -8.11
N SER A 56 -3.38 -1.76 -7.91
CA SER A 56 -3.85 -2.53 -6.76
C SER A 56 -2.80 -2.55 -5.65
N PHE A 57 -3.24 -2.77 -4.42
CA PHE A 57 -2.36 -3.03 -3.29
C PHE A 57 -2.39 -4.53 -2.99
N SER A 58 -1.23 -5.13 -2.80
CA SER A 58 -1.08 -6.57 -2.54
C SER A 58 -0.13 -6.81 -1.39
N LEU A 59 -0.41 -7.84 -0.59
CA LEU A 59 0.53 -8.35 0.40
C LEU A 59 1.38 -9.44 -0.22
N LEU A 60 2.69 -9.28 -0.14
CA LEU A 60 3.67 -10.25 -0.58
C LEU A 60 4.26 -10.92 0.65
N HIS A 61 3.85 -12.17 0.86
CA HIS A 61 4.40 -13.02 1.91
C HIS A 61 5.73 -13.61 1.42
N PHE A 62 6.82 -13.25 2.10
CA PHE A 62 8.14 -13.78 1.83
C PHE A 62 8.75 -14.30 3.12
N MET A 63 8.79 -15.63 3.24
CA MET A 63 9.15 -16.32 4.48
C MET A 63 8.27 -15.84 5.65
N ASP A 64 8.88 -15.34 6.73
CA ASP A 64 8.20 -14.83 7.93
C ASP A 64 7.79 -13.36 7.80
N ASN A 65 8.10 -12.70 6.68
CA ASN A 65 7.85 -11.28 6.46
C ASN A 65 6.63 -11.08 5.54
N THR A 66 5.83 -10.07 5.86
CA THR A 66 4.72 -9.62 5.02
C THR A 66 5.01 -8.23 4.51
N ASN A 67 5.22 -8.11 3.19
CA ASN A 67 5.53 -6.85 2.54
C ASN A 67 4.26 -6.27 1.92
N LEU A 68 4.09 -4.96 1.96
CA LEU A 68 3.02 -4.29 1.22
C LEU A 68 3.57 -3.81 -0.12
N ALA A 69 2.90 -4.15 -1.22
CA ALA A 69 3.29 -3.71 -2.55
C ALA A 69 2.15 -3.00 -3.28
N ILE A 70 2.49 -2.04 -4.13
CA ILE A 70 1.63 -1.47 -5.16
C ILE A 70 1.92 -2.23 -6.46
N ILE A 71 0.90 -2.81 -7.08
CA ILE A 71 1.02 -3.64 -8.27
C ILE A 71 0.01 -3.19 -9.33
N CYS A 72 0.46 -3.04 -10.57
CA CYS A 72 -0.40 -2.77 -11.72
C CYS A 72 -0.22 -3.86 -12.78
N GLY A 73 -1.30 -4.56 -13.14
CA GLY A 73 -1.27 -5.62 -14.16
C GLY A 73 -1.16 -5.09 -15.59
N ASP A 74 -1.54 -3.83 -15.85
CA ASP A 74 -1.57 -3.26 -17.19
C ASP A 74 -0.17 -2.83 -17.67
N CYS A 75 0.65 -2.29 -16.76
CA CYS A 75 2.01 -1.83 -17.07
C CYS A 75 3.11 -2.67 -16.40
N ASN A 76 2.74 -3.79 -15.75
CA ASN A 76 3.64 -4.63 -14.96
C ASN A 76 4.45 -3.86 -13.91
N PHE A 77 3.88 -2.79 -13.35
CA PHE A 77 4.52 -2.00 -12.32
C PHE A 77 4.43 -2.70 -10.97
N MET A 78 5.53 -2.69 -10.22
CA MET A 78 5.59 -3.17 -8.84
C MET A 78 6.44 -2.21 -8.00
N TYR A 79 5.92 -1.78 -6.85
CA TYR A 79 6.62 -0.96 -5.88
C TYR A 79 6.42 -1.54 -4.48
N ILE A 80 7.51 -1.95 -3.82
CA ILE A 80 7.49 -2.43 -2.44
C ILE A 80 7.46 -1.21 -1.52
N VAL A 81 6.44 -1.14 -0.68
CA VAL A 81 6.19 -0.02 0.24
C VAL A 81 6.91 -0.28 1.57
N ILE A 82 6.73 -1.48 2.14
CA ILE A 82 7.35 -1.99 3.36
C ILE A 82 7.57 -3.48 3.23
#